data_AF-A0A9P7WVM8-F1
#
_entry.id   AF-A0A9P7WVM8-F1
#
_cell.length_a   1.000
_cell.length_b   1.000
_cell.length_c   1.000
_cell.angle_alpha   90.00
_cell.angle_beta   90.00
_cell.angle_gamma   90.00
#
_symmetry.space_group_name_H-M   'P 1'
#
loop_
_entity.id
_entity.type
_entity.pdbx_description
1 polymer ?
#
loop_
_entity_poly.entity_id
_entity_poly.type
_entity_poly.pdbx_seq_one_letter_code
_entity_poly.pdbx_strand_id
1 'polypeptide(L)'
;MDRATAAIDRWRSLKYESILNLELDPRIHKLTKVSAPNLGKLTVVFRERVKIDLFGGKADRLRYVELHKLSVPWNSGMLSGLQTLILRDLGDSGPSEDEVINIIRASPALVKLSLGLSCGPSNSKSDLHAKVTELSALRVLVMDIDAMVAQRILTLIRIPQCTTFQLRSESNEQTGLFSSISTSGFVVHCIHTIMAAHPILGVRIQSTTIAVTCGKSDGLGLHIQITERPITSDLAEAFTRFLEKSGAVKVELIIAPDITLESVLPILRSGCNIKTLRLNESEAIEVTGPHAVMKFLAEPMVAEDGRHRWPLRRLGFLILEGDYSVEGALLAMVSRRYGEYQEDGRPGLAERPMPLRALYLDTAEGVTEDCVRQLAEILGDGVLSWGGPNGFEWEKWGFPRFEWLST
;
A
#
# COMPACT_ATOMS: atom_id res chain seq x y z
N MET A 1 -26.26 44.13 10.50
CA MET A 1 -24.95 43.50 10.77
C MET A 1 -25.23 42.28 11.64
N ASP A 2 -25.19 41.08 11.04
CA ASP A 2 -25.66 39.84 11.67
C ASP A 2 -24.78 39.44 12.85
N ARG A 3 -25.39 38.91 13.92
CA ARG A 3 -24.68 38.34 15.10
C ARG A 3 -23.58 37.33 14.73
N ALA A 4 -23.66 36.72 13.54
CA ALA A 4 -22.65 35.80 13.02
C ALA A 4 -21.29 36.46 12.69
N THR A 5 -21.26 37.71 12.22
CA THR A 5 -19.98 38.37 11.90
C THR A 5 -19.30 38.96 13.14
N ALA A 6 -20.06 39.31 14.18
CA ALA A 6 -19.52 39.78 15.46
C ALA A 6 -18.77 38.67 16.25
N ALA A 7 -18.89 37.41 15.84
CA ALA A 7 -18.28 36.26 16.51
C ALA A 7 -17.05 35.69 15.79
N ILE A 8 -16.61 36.27 14.68
CA ILE A 8 -15.55 35.71 13.83
C ILE A 8 -14.20 35.64 14.55
N ASP A 9 -13.89 36.65 15.37
CA ASP A 9 -12.69 36.65 16.21
C ASP A 9 -12.68 35.51 17.24
N ARG A 10 -13.79 34.81 17.47
CA ARG A 10 -13.88 33.68 18.39
C ARG A 10 -13.81 32.33 17.69
N TRP A 11 -13.80 32.30 16.36
CA TRP A 11 -13.79 31.04 15.62
C TRP A 11 -12.47 30.31 15.85
N ARG A 12 -12.56 29.10 16.40
CA ARG A 12 -11.43 28.17 16.56
C ARG A 12 -11.43 27.08 15.49
N SER A 13 -12.62 26.68 15.06
CA SER A 13 -12.83 25.66 14.05
C SER A 13 -14.02 26.06 13.18
N LEU A 14 -13.90 25.87 11.86
CA LEU A 14 -14.96 26.05 10.90
C LEU A 14 -15.05 24.79 10.05
N LYS A 15 -16.22 24.15 10.06
CA LYS A 15 -16.59 23.11 9.10
C LYS A 15 -17.71 23.65 8.22
N TYR A 16 -17.49 23.63 6.92
CA TYR A 16 -18.46 24.07 5.94
C TYR A 16 -18.64 22.99 4.88
N GLU A 17 -19.89 22.61 4.64
CA GLU A 17 -20.25 21.60 3.66
C GLU A 17 -21.42 22.13 2.85
N SER A 18 -21.22 22.34 1.54
CA SER A 18 -22.27 22.83 0.66
C SER A 18 -22.69 21.78 -0.35
N ILE A 19 -24.00 21.56 -0.36
CA ILE A 19 -24.71 20.76 -1.35
C ILE A 19 -25.17 21.64 -2.53
N LEU A 20 -25.24 22.96 -2.33
CA LEU A 20 -25.76 23.92 -3.30
C LEU A 20 -24.65 24.53 -4.15
N ASN A 21 -25.02 24.95 -5.37
CA ASN A 21 -24.17 25.72 -6.28
C ASN A 21 -23.71 27.00 -5.58
N LEU A 22 -22.43 27.34 -5.75
CA LEU A 22 -21.80 28.39 -4.95
C LEU A 22 -22.46 29.76 -5.08
N GLU A 23 -22.95 30.08 -6.28
CA GLU A 23 -23.64 31.34 -6.57
C GLU A 23 -24.86 31.56 -5.67
N LEU A 24 -25.42 30.49 -5.10
CA LEU A 24 -26.62 30.52 -4.27
C LEU A 24 -26.32 30.56 -2.77
N ASP A 25 -25.07 30.41 -2.32
CA ASP A 25 -24.77 30.47 -0.88
C ASP A 25 -24.19 31.83 -0.45
N PRO A 26 -25.01 32.76 0.07
CA PRO A 26 -24.51 34.06 0.55
C PRO A 26 -23.58 33.94 1.76
N ARG A 27 -23.51 32.78 2.45
CA ARG A 27 -22.64 32.59 3.61
C ARG A 27 -21.18 32.51 3.20
N ILE A 28 -20.86 31.88 2.07
CA ILE A 28 -19.47 31.76 1.60
C ILE A 28 -18.90 33.11 1.17
N HIS A 29 -19.73 33.96 0.56
CA HIS A 29 -19.37 35.34 0.18
C HIS A 29 -19.10 36.23 1.38
N LYS A 30 -19.65 35.91 2.56
CA LYS A 30 -19.28 36.59 3.81
C LYS A 30 -17.88 36.16 4.27
N LEU A 31 -17.50 34.91 4.05
CA LEU A 31 -16.19 34.37 4.44
C LEU A 31 -15.02 34.97 3.65
N THR A 32 -15.26 35.52 2.45
CA THR A 32 -14.22 36.20 1.66
C THR A 32 -13.90 37.61 2.15
N LYS A 33 -14.79 38.22 2.95
CA LYS A 33 -14.69 39.62 3.38
C LYS A 33 -14.19 39.80 4.82
N VAL A 34 -13.89 38.71 5.51
CA VAL A 34 -13.64 38.71 6.96
C VAL A 34 -12.30 38.09 7.27
N SER A 35 -11.55 38.65 8.21
CA SER A 35 -10.33 38.01 8.72
C SER A 35 -10.70 37.01 9.82
N ALA A 36 -10.04 35.85 9.85
CA ALA A 36 -10.25 34.83 10.88
C ALA A 36 -8.94 34.57 11.67
N PRO A 37 -8.44 35.56 12.43
CA PRO A 37 -7.11 35.51 13.06
C PRO A 37 -6.97 34.39 14.10
N ASN A 38 -8.09 33.87 14.57
CA ASN A 38 -8.17 32.91 15.67
C ASN A 38 -8.50 31.48 15.23
N LEU A 39 -8.72 31.27 13.92
CA LEU A 39 -9.13 30.01 13.33
C LEU A 39 -7.94 29.03 13.30
N GLY A 40 -8.08 27.90 13.98
CA GLY A 40 -7.08 26.84 14.03
C GLY A 40 -7.38 25.66 13.10
N LYS A 41 -8.67 25.45 12.76
CA LYS A 41 -9.14 24.34 11.93
C LYS A 41 -10.14 24.79 10.87
N LEU A 42 -9.91 24.41 9.62
CA LEU A 42 -10.78 24.67 8.49
C LEU A 42 -11.03 23.36 7.73
N THR A 43 -12.30 22.98 7.60
CA THR A 43 -12.75 21.88 6.72
C THR A 43 -13.81 22.45 5.79
N VAL A 44 -13.58 22.38 4.49
CA VAL A 44 -14.49 22.88 3.47
C VAL A 44 -14.70 21.84 2.38
N VAL A 45 -15.95 21.43 2.21
CA VAL A 45 -16.34 20.41 1.22
C VAL A 45 -17.43 20.97 0.31
N PHE A 46 -17.15 20.95 -0.99
CA PHE A 46 -18.12 21.31 -2.03
C PHE A 46 -18.46 20.11 -2.90
N ARG A 47 -19.67 20.13 -3.47
CA ARG A 47 -20.07 19.18 -4.53
C ARG A 47 -19.44 19.51 -5.87
N GLU A 48 -19.32 20.80 -6.18
CA GLU A 48 -18.77 21.34 -7.41
C GLU A 48 -17.40 21.98 -7.17
N ARG A 49 -16.62 22.18 -8.23
CA ARG A 49 -15.32 22.85 -8.15
C ARG A 49 -15.52 24.35 -8.05
N VAL A 50 -14.89 24.98 -7.07
CA VAL A 50 -15.07 26.41 -6.82
C VAL A 50 -13.74 27.09 -6.55
N LYS A 51 -13.58 28.32 -7.03
CA LYS A 51 -12.45 29.20 -6.69
C LYS A 51 -12.91 30.33 -5.78
N ILE A 52 -12.34 30.40 -4.57
CA ILE A 52 -12.69 31.41 -3.56
C ILE A 52 -11.46 31.81 -2.77
N ASP A 53 -11.27 33.11 -2.56
CA ASP A 53 -10.32 33.62 -1.58
C ASP A 53 -10.95 33.66 -0.19
N LEU A 54 -10.76 32.59 0.58
CA LEU A 54 -11.23 32.52 1.96
C LEU A 54 -10.38 33.42 2.86
N PHE A 55 -11.04 34.23 3.66
CA PHE A 55 -10.42 35.11 4.66
C PHE A 55 -9.41 36.13 4.12
N GLY A 56 -9.49 36.46 2.83
CA GLY A 56 -8.50 37.31 2.14
C GLY A 56 -7.09 36.74 2.24
N GLY A 57 -6.96 35.40 2.25
CA GLY A 57 -5.69 34.69 2.37
C GLY A 57 -4.99 34.77 3.71
N LYS A 58 -5.66 35.25 4.79
CA LYS A 58 -5.06 35.45 6.12
C LYS A 58 -5.77 34.66 7.22
N ALA A 59 -5.08 33.66 7.76
CA ALA A 59 -5.46 32.94 8.98
C ALA A 59 -4.22 32.38 9.69
N ASP A 60 -3.47 33.25 10.37
CA ASP A 60 -2.11 32.94 10.89
C ASP A 60 -2.04 31.79 11.91
N ARG A 61 -3.18 31.49 12.56
CA ARG A 61 -3.30 30.41 13.55
C ARG A 61 -3.78 29.10 12.96
N LEU A 62 -4.01 29.02 11.65
CA LEU A 62 -4.52 27.83 11.01
C LEU A 62 -3.46 26.72 11.08
N ARG A 63 -3.86 25.55 11.57
CA ARG A 63 -3.01 24.36 11.70
C ARG A 63 -3.59 23.15 10.99
N TYR A 64 -4.90 23.12 10.78
CA TYR A 64 -5.59 22.05 10.08
C TYR A 64 -6.36 22.63 8.90
N VAL A 65 -6.10 22.12 7.70
CA VAL A 65 -6.79 22.47 6.46
C VAL A 65 -7.23 21.21 5.74
N GLU A 66 -8.50 21.14 5.40
CA GLU A 66 -9.09 20.11 4.56
C GLU A 66 -10.01 20.75 3.52
N LEU A 67 -9.63 20.66 2.25
CA LEU A 67 -10.31 21.30 1.13
C LEU A 67 -10.70 20.25 0.08
N HIS A 68 -11.99 20.09 -0.17
CA HIS A 68 -12.51 19.21 -1.21
C HIS A 68 -13.21 20.05 -2.28
N LYS A 69 -12.75 19.93 -3.53
CA LYS A 69 -13.25 20.70 -4.68
C LYS A 69 -13.20 22.23 -4.48
N LEU A 70 -12.30 22.73 -3.62
CA LEU A 70 -12.10 24.17 -3.40
C LEU A 70 -10.69 24.61 -3.78
N SER A 71 -10.62 25.55 -4.71
CA SER A 71 -9.43 26.30 -5.07
C SER A 71 -9.37 27.59 -4.27
N VAL A 72 -8.24 27.78 -3.60
CA VAL A 72 -7.89 29.01 -2.88
C VAL A 72 -6.63 29.60 -3.52
N PRO A 73 -6.26 30.85 -3.23
CA PRO A 73 -4.93 31.33 -3.58
C PRO A 73 -3.86 30.48 -2.88
N TRP A 74 -3.18 29.60 -3.63
CA TRP A 74 -2.25 28.61 -3.09
C TRP A 74 -0.96 29.23 -2.53
N ASN A 75 -0.61 30.43 -2.99
CA ASN A 75 0.49 31.24 -2.45
C ASN A 75 0.08 32.10 -1.23
N SER A 76 -1.10 31.86 -0.65
CA SER A 76 -1.56 32.61 0.52
C SER A 76 -0.80 32.22 1.79
N GLY A 77 -0.60 33.21 2.69
CA GLY A 77 0.00 32.98 4.00
C GLY A 77 -0.82 32.04 4.89
N MET A 78 -2.13 31.90 4.63
CA MET A 78 -3.03 30.95 5.30
C MET A 78 -2.55 29.50 5.25
N LEU A 79 -1.80 29.11 4.21
CA LEU A 79 -1.31 27.74 4.03
C LEU A 79 0.10 27.52 4.60
N SER A 80 0.54 28.39 5.51
CA SER A 80 1.81 28.28 6.22
C SER A 80 1.64 27.77 7.65
N GLY A 81 2.69 27.13 8.18
CA GLY A 81 2.71 26.63 9.56
C GLY A 81 1.68 25.52 9.84
N LEU A 82 1.25 24.79 8.82
CA LEU A 82 0.25 23.74 8.95
C LEU A 82 0.79 22.49 9.65
N GLN A 83 -0.10 21.79 10.37
CA GLN A 83 0.10 20.45 10.91
C GLN A 83 -0.64 19.39 10.11
N THR A 84 -1.80 19.73 9.53
CA THR A 84 -2.57 18.84 8.67
C THR A 84 -2.99 19.58 7.41
N LEU A 85 -2.68 18.98 6.26
CA LEU A 85 -3.14 19.43 4.95
C LEU A 85 -3.78 18.26 4.21
N ILE A 86 -5.05 18.40 3.84
CA ILE A 86 -5.81 17.43 3.05
C ILE A 86 -6.44 18.16 1.88
N LEU A 87 -6.03 17.81 0.66
CA LEU A 87 -6.59 18.36 -0.58
C LEU A 87 -7.21 17.21 -1.36
N ARG A 88 -8.43 17.36 -1.85
CA ARG A 88 -9.11 16.32 -2.65
C ARG A 88 -9.94 16.89 -3.80
N ASP A 89 -10.00 16.15 -4.90
CA ASP A 89 -10.88 16.39 -6.04
C ASP A 89 -10.77 17.79 -6.67
N LEU A 90 -9.58 18.41 -6.62
CA LEU A 90 -9.40 19.79 -7.08
C LEU A 90 -9.39 19.93 -8.61
N GLY A 91 -9.08 18.85 -9.32
CA GLY A 91 -8.85 18.85 -10.78
C GLY A 91 -7.88 19.96 -11.20
N ASP A 92 -8.17 20.61 -12.34
CA ASP A 92 -7.33 21.68 -12.92
C ASP A 92 -7.24 22.95 -12.07
N SER A 93 -8.05 23.07 -11.00
CA SER A 93 -8.03 24.21 -10.09
C SER A 93 -7.15 23.97 -8.84
N GLY A 94 -6.49 22.83 -8.77
CA GLY A 94 -5.54 22.49 -7.72
C GLY A 94 -4.28 23.37 -7.73
N PRO A 95 -3.44 23.26 -6.69
CA PRO A 95 -2.13 23.90 -6.70
C PRO A 95 -1.25 23.27 -7.79
N SER A 96 -0.44 24.10 -8.44
CA SER A 96 0.69 23.63 -9.23
C SER A 96 1.71 22.89 -8.35
N GLU A 97 2.60 22.12 -8.97
CA GLU A 97 3.66 21.40 -8.25
C GLU A 97 4.53 22.33 -7.40
N ASP A 98 4.94 23.48 -7.95
CA ASP A 98 5.73 24.49 -7.22
C ASP A 98 4.96 25.03 -6.02
N GLU A 99 3.65 25.26 -6.16
CA GLU A 99 2.79 25.70 -5.07
C GLU A 99 2.70 24.64 -3.96
N VAL A 100 2.55 23.35 -4.31
CA VAL A 100 2.58 22.25 -3.34
C VAL A 100 3.91 22.23 -2.58
N ILE A 101 5.03 22.33 -3.29
CA ILE A 101 6.37 22.35 -2.67
C ILE A 101 6.53 23.56 -1.74
N ASN A 102 6.04 24.73 -2.14
CA ASN A 102 6.08 25.94 -1.32
C ASN A 102 5.23 25.80 -0.05
N ILE A 103 4.03 25.22 -0.16
CA ILE A 103 3.17 24.94 1.00
C ILE A 103 3.86 23.98 1.98
N ILE A 104 4.48 22.91 1.46
CA ILE A 104 5.23 21.95 2.28
C ILE A 104 6.40 22.64 3.00
N ARG A 105 7.18 23.47 2.29
CA ARG A 105 8.30 24.24 2.87
C ARG A 105 7.84 25.24 3.92
N ALA A 106 6.69 25.86 3.70
CA ALA A 106 6.09 26.79 4.65
C ALA A 106 5.51 26.08 5.89
N SER A 107 5.43 24.74 5.89
CA SER A 107 4.79 23.94 6.94
C SER A 107 5.67 22.78 7.43
N PRO A 108 6.86 23.04 8.02
CA PRO A 108 7.76 21.99 8.50
C PRO A 108 7.18 21.15 9.65
N ALA A 109 6.13 21.63 10.32
CA ALA A 109 5.44 20.93 11.41
C ALA A 109 4.31 20.00 10.92
N LEU A 110 4.22 19.73 9.61
CA LEU A 110 3.23 18.81 9.05
C LEU A 110 3.34 17.43 9.69
N VAL A 111 2.22 16.96 10.25
CA VAL A 111 2.00 15.63 10.81
C VAL A 111 1.26 14.75 9.80
N LYS A 112 0.32 15.33 9.03
CA LYS A 112 -0.46 14.65 8.01
C LYS A 112 -0.53 15.46 6.72
N LEU A 113 -0.16 14.82 5.62
CA LEU A 113 -0.24 15.37 4.27
C LEU A 113 -1.04 14.38 3.40
N SER A 114 -2.13 14.85 2.81
CA SER A 114 -2.96 14.09 1.87
C SER A 114 -3.20 14.93 0.62
N LEU A 115 -2.72 14.48 -0.53
CA LEU A 115 -2.83 15.18 -1.80
C LEU A 115 -3.66 14.34 -2.76
N GLY A 116 -4.86 14.77 -3.11
CA GLY A 116 -5.72 14.20 -4.15
C GLY A 116 -5.88 15.22 -5.28
N LEU A 117 -4.86 15.31 -6.13
CA LEU A 117 -4.66 16.41 -7.09
C LEU A 117 -4.38 15.87 -8.49
N SER A 118 -5.11 16.40 -9.47
CA SER A 118 -4.73 16.29 -10.88
C SER A 118 -3.80 17.47 -11.19
N CYS A 119 -2.52 17.34 -10.87
CA CYS A 119 -1.54 18.39 -11.19
C CYS A 119 -1.33 18.46 -12.71
N GLY A 120 -1.56 19.63 -13.30
CA GLY A 120 -1.20 19.88 -14.70
C GLY A 120 0.32 19.75 -14.92
N PRO A 121 0.76 19.51 -16.17
CA PRO A 121 2.19 19.41 -16.49
C PRO A 121 2.90 20.69 -16.03
N SER A 122 3.89 20.54 -15.14
CA SER A 122 4.65 21.70 -14.70
C SER A 122 5.53 22.21 -15.83
N ASN A 123 5.27 23.44 -16.28
CA ASN A 123 6.16 24.15 -17.20
C ASN A 123 7.38 24.74 -16.48
N SER A 124 7.45 24.62 -15.14
CA SER A 124 8.58 25.09 -14.38
C SER A 124 9.78 24.19 -14.64
N LYS A 125 10.88 24.75 -15.14
CA LYS A 125 12.22 24.18 -14.95
C LYS A 125 12.58 24.31 -13.47
N SER A 126 11.84 23.65 -12.59
CA SER A 126 12.05 23.73 -11.15
C SER A 126 13.50 23.35 -10.88
N ASP A 127 14.19 24.22 -10.14
CA ASP A 127 15.60 24.09 -9.84
C ASP A 127 15.81 22.76 -9.11
N LEU A 128 16.33 21.75 -9.81
CA LEU A 128 16.64 20.44 -9.23
C LEU A 128 17.60 20.52 -8.03
N HIS A 129 18.23 21.69 -7.84
CA HIS A 129 19.09 22.03 -6.70
C HIS A 129 18.34 22.55 -5.48
N ALA A 130 17.02 22.59 -5.49
CA ALA A 130 16.27 23.13 -4.38
C ALA A 130 16.51 22.31 -3.10
N LYS A 131 16.69 23.02 -1.97
CA LYS A 131 17.02 22.42 -0.68
C LYS A 131 15.96 21.39 -0.28
N VAL A 132 16.42 20.18 0.03
CA VAL A 132 15.60 19.10 0.56
C VAL A 132 14.98 19.53 1.89
N THR A 133 13.67 19.39 2.00
CA THR A 133 12.88 19.82 3.17
C THR A 133 12.67 18.63 4.09
N GLU A 134 13.14 18.73 5.33
CA GLU A 134 12.92 17.69 6.32
C GLU A 134 11.60 17.91 7.07
N LEU A 135 10.68 16.95 6.93
CA LEU A 135 9.38 16.92 7.60
C LEU A 135 9.44 15.94 8.77
N SER A 136 10.16 16.33 9.82
CA SER A 136 10.43 15.49 10.99
C SER A 136 9.19 15.15 11.82
N ALA A 137 8.07 15.86 11.65
CA ALA A 137 6.82 15.57 12.32
C ALA A 137 5.88 14.67 11.51
N LEU A 138 6.15 14.44 10.21
CA LEU A 138 5.21 13.82 9.30
C LEU A 138 5.05 12.32 9.62
N ARG A 139 3.82 11.93 9.98
CA ARG A 139 3.44 10.55 10.30
C ARG A 139 2.64 9.90 9.18
N VAL A 140 1.80 10.68 8.51
CA VAL A 140 0.90 10.19 7.47
C VAL A 140 1.12 10.96 6.18
N LEU A 141 1.50 10.24 5.13
CA LEU A 141 1.63 10.76 3.77
C LEU A 141 0.72 9.96 2.84
N VAL A 142 -0.27 10.62 2.26
CA VAL A 142 -1.15 10.07 1.23
C VAL A 142 -1.01 10.93 -0.02
N MET A 143 -0.65 10.31 -1.13
CA MET A 143 -0.48 10.94 -2.43
C MET A 143 -1.37 10.20 -3.41
N ASP A 144 -2.36 10.88 -3.95
CA ASP A 144 -3.29 10.45 -4.99
C ASP A 144 -3.16 11.47 -6.12
N ILE A 145 -2.02 11.38 -6.81
CA ILE A 145 -1.53 12.37 -7.77
C ILE A 145 -0.76 11.63 -8.88
N ASP A 146 -0.47 12.33 -9.97
CA ASP A 146 0.41 11.81 -11.01
C ASP A 146 1.76 11.34 -10.43
N ALA A 147 2.24 10.20 -10.92
CA ALA A 147 3.37 9.51 -10.34
C ALA A 147 4.70 10.24 -10.57
N MET A 148 4.84 11.00 -11.67
CA MET A 148 6.01 11.86 -11.89
C MET A 148 6.01 13.04 -10.93
N VAL A 149 4.85 13.61 -10.63
CA VAL A 149 4.70 14.68 -9.62
C VAL A 149 5.02 14.14 -8.23
N ALA A 150 4.49 12.95 -7.87
CA ALA A 150 4.83 12.29 -6.61
C ALA A 150 6.34 12.06 -6.48
N GLN A 151 7.00 11.61 -7.54
CA GLN A 151 8.45 11.43 -7.57
C GLN A 151 9.21 12.72 -7.28
N ARG A 152 8.86 13.82 -7.95
CA ARG A 152 9.52 15.11 -7.73
C ARG A 152 9.28 15.67 -6.33
N ILE A 153 8.08 15.49 -5.78
CA ILE A 153 7.82 15.87 -4.38
C ILE A 153 8.67 15.02 -3.44
N LEU A 154 8.72 13.70 -3.64
CA LEU A 154 9.44 12.76 -2.77
C LEU A 154 10.96 12.93 -2.82
N THR A 155 11.55 13.38 -3.93
CA THR A 155 12.98 13.72 -3.98
C THR A 155 13.32 15.01 -3.23
N LEU A 156 12.34 15.90 -3.03
CA LEU A 156 12.51 17.18 -2.36
C LEU A 156 12.16 17.15 -0.87
N ILE A 157 11.61 16.05 -0.36
CA ILE A 157 11.24 15.92 1.05
C ILE A 157 11.94 14.73 1.72
N ARG A 158 12.23 14.87 3.02
CA ARG A 158 12.64 13.75 3.89
C ARG A 158 11.60 13.58 4.97
N ILE A 159 11.14 12.34 5.16
CA ILE A 159 10.03 12.00 6.05
C ILE A 159 10.46 10.95 7.08
N PRO A 160 11.48 11.25 7.93
CA PRO A 160 12.13 10.27 8.79
C PRO A 160 11.24 9.72 9.92
N GLN A 161 10.01 10.19 10.01
CA GLN A 161 9.07 9.89 11.08
C GLN A 161 7.74 9.30 10.54
N CYS A 162 7.70 9.03 9.23
CA CYS A 162 6.51 8.52 8.55
C CYS A 162 6.18 7.09 8.99
N THR A 163 4.95 6.89 9.45
CA THR A 163 4.40 5.58 9.85
C THR A 163 3.41 5.04 8.83
N THR A 164 2.81 5.92 8.02
CA THR A 164 1.82 5.55 7.02
C THR A 164 2.11 6.28 5.73
N PHE A 165 2.45 5.54 4.69
CA PHE A 165 2.65 6.05 3.35
C PHE A 165 1.66 5.37 2.40
N GLN A 166 0.96 6.15 1.60
CA GLN A 166 0.10 5.64 0.55
C GLN A 166 0.30 6.47 -0.71
N LEU A 167 0.62 5.79 -1.81
CA LEU A 167 0.66 6.35 -3.14
C LEU A 167 -0.44 5.70 -3.98
N ARG A 168 -1.32 6.51 -4.54
CA ARG A 168 -2.38 6.17 -5.49
C ARG A 168 -2.14 6.98 -6.76
N SER A 169 -2.58 6.47 -7.90
CA SER A 169 -2.61 7.25 -9.13
C SER A 169 -3.94 7.08 -9.82
N GLU A 170 -4.49 8.22 -10.21
CA GLU A 170 -5.73 8.35 -10.96
C GLU A 170 -5.55 8.11 -12.47
N SER A 171 -4.54 7.34 -12.92
CA SER A 171 -4.36 7.06 -14.35
C SER A 171 -5.56 6.26 -14.87
N ASN A 172 -6.55 6.97 -15.43
CA ASN A 172 -7.73 6.42 -16.10
C ASN A 172 -7.37 5.66 -17.38
N GLU A 173 -6.14 5.79 -17.85
CA GLU A 173 -5.63 5.06 -19.00
C GLU A 173 -5.17 3.67 -18.57
N GLN A 174 -5.46 2.68 -19.40
CA GLN A 174 -5.06 1.27 -19.20
C GLN A 174 -3.53 1.10 -19.03
N THR A 175 -2.76 2.14 -19.31
CA THR A 175 -1.37 2.37 -18.93
C THR A 175 -1.29 2.73 -17.44
N GLY A 176 -1.52 1.75 -16.57
CA GLY A 176 -1.47 1.96 -15.10
C GLY A 176 -0.15 2.60 -14.62
N LEU A 177 -0.15 3.08 -13.37
CA LEU A 177 0.99 3.63 -12.59
C LEU A 177 2.38 3.10 -12.96
N PHE A 178 2.43 1.80 -13.27
CA PHE A 178 3.64 1.05 -13.48
C PHE A 178 4.19 1.07 -14.91
N SER A 179 3.43 1.62 -15.86
CA SER A 179 3.80 1.65 -17.28
C SER A 179 4.52 2.92 -17.71
N SER A 180 4.26 4.06 -17.05
CA SER A 180 4.78 5.38 -17.46
C SER A 180 6.12 5.76 -16.81
N ILE A 181 6.44 5.19 -15.65
CA ILE A 181 7.73 5.35 -15.00
C ILE A 181 8.52 4.08 -15.24
N SER A 182 9.84 4.17 -15.48
CA SER A 182 10.77 3.04 -15.26
C SER A 182 10.68 2.64 -13.79
N THR A 183 9.67 1.86 -13.46
CA THR A 183 9.00 1.89 -12.15
C THR A 183 9.79 1.23 -11.06
N SER A 184 10.76 0.40 -11.43
CA SER A 184 11.68 -0.19 -10.47
C SER A 184 12.41 0.92 -9.70
N GLY A 185 12.91 1.95 -10.36
CA GLY A 185 13.70 3.00 -9.72
C GLY A 185 12.90 3.83 -8.72
N PHE A 186 11.71 4.28 -9.11
CA PHE A 186 10.89 5.15 -8.27
C PHE A 186 10.27 4.43 -7.08
N VAL A 187 9.68 3.24 -7.29
CA VAL A 187 9.10 2.45 -6.21
C VAL A 187 10.18 2.06 -5.20
N VAL A 188 11.34 1.62 -5.69
CA VAL A 188 12.51 1.34 -4.84
C VAL A 188 12.97 2.59 -4.11
N HIS A 189 12.95 3.76 -4.76
CA HIS A 189 13.30 5.02 -4.11
C HIS A 189 12.30 5.39 -3.01
N CYS A 190 10.98 5.33 -3.25
CA CYS A 190 9.95 5.56 -2.25
C CYS A 190 10.15 4.65 -1.04
N ILE A 191 10.26 3.36 -1.31
CA ILE A 191 10.46 2.34 -0.29
C ILE A 191 11.76 2.63 0.46
N HIS A 192 12.89 2.90 -0.20
CA HIS A 192 14.15 3.22 0.46
C HIS A 192 14.09 4.48 1.32
N THR A 193 13.46 5.54 0.83
CA THR A 193 13.31 6.81 1.55
C THR A 193 12.49 6.62 2.83
N ILE A 194 11.50 5.73 2.82
CA ILE A 194 10.68 5.37 3.98
C ILE A 194 11.42 4.38 4.90
N MET A 195 12.07 3.36 4.33
CA MET A 195 12.79 2.28 5.02
C MET A 195 13.92 2.76 5.91
N ALA A 196 14.59 3.85 5.53
CA ALA A 196 15.72 4.36 6.29
C ALA A 196 15.34 4.74 7.73
N ALA A 197 14.05 4.93 8.01
CA ALA A 197 13.59 5.51 9.25
C ALA A 197 12.88 4.51 10.18
N HIS A 198 12.20 3.49 9.65
CA HIS A 198 11.40 2.55 10.46
C HIS A 198 11.36 1.14 9.84
N PRO A 199 11.19 0.08 10.67
CA PRO A 199 10.81 -1.24 10.18
C PRO A 199 9.48 -1.17 9.43
N ILE A 200 9.43 -1.79 8.25
CA ILE A 200 8.18 -1.92 7.50
C ILE A 200 7.39 -3.08 8.09
N LEU A 201 6.15 -2.80 8.45
CA LEU A 201 5.19 -3.78 8.95
C LEU A 201 4.38 -4.40 7.80
N GLY A 202 4.06 -3.60 6.78
CA GLY A 202 3.37 -4.14 5.61
C GLY A 202 3.50 -3.30 4.36
N VAL A 203 3.43 -3.97 3.22
CA VAL A 203 3.35 -3.39 1.89
C VAL A 203 2.14 -3.98 1.18
N ARG A 204 1.20 -3.13 0.78
CA ARG A 204 0.08 -3.51 -0.07
C ARG A 204 0.27 -2.89 -1.44
N ILE A 205 0.26 -3.74 -2.46
CA ILE A 205 0.29 -3.36 -3.87
C ILE A 205 -1.06 -3.73 -4.47
N GLN A 206 -1.67 -2.78 -5.15
CA GLN A 206 -2.87 -2.94 -5.96
C GLN A 206 -2.61 -2.30 -7.32
N SER A 207 -3.51 -2.48 -8.28
CA SER A 207 -3.33 -2.05 -9.67
C SER A 207 -2.94 -0.57 -9.80
N THR A 208 -3.47 0.28 -8.91
CA THR A 208 -3.25 1.72 -8.89
C THR A 208 -2.72 2.25 -7.56
N THR A 209 -2.35 1.37 -6.61
CA THR A 209 -2.02 1.79 -5.25
C THR A 209 -0.84 1.03 -4.67
N ILE A 210 0.10 1.76 -4.07
CA ILE A 210 1.13 1.22 -3.18
C ILE A 210 0.91 1.83 -1.80
N ALA A 211 0.59 1.01 -0.82
CA ALA A 211 0.51 1.42 0.58
C ALA A 211 1.64 0.74 1.37
N VAL A 212 2.38 1.52 2.13
CA VAL A 212 3.45 1.07 3.02
C VAL A 212 3.11 1.50 4.44
N THR A 213 3.04 0.54 5.34
CA THR A 213 2.82 0.75 6.77
C THR A 213 4.12 0.46 7.52
N CYS A 214 4.56 1.43 8.31
CA CYS A 214 5.77 1.35 9.12
C CYS A 214 5.43 1.48 10.61
N GLY A 215 6.22 0.82 11.46
CA GLY A 215 6.00 0.89 12.90
C GLY A 215 6.99 0.04 13.67
N LYS A 216 6.80 -0.01 14.99
CA LYS A 216 7.56 -0.94 15.83
C LYS A 216 7.09 -2.35 15.50
N SER A 217 8.02 -3.17 15.01
CA SER A 217 7.76 -4.60 14.83
C SER A 217 7.77 -5.25 16.20
N ASP A 218 6.60 -5.64 16.70
CA ASP A 218 6.46 -6.42 17.94
C ASP A 218 6.85 -7.90 17.69
N GLY A 219 7.89 -8.14 16.88
CA GLY A 219 8.17 -9.45 16.28
C GLY A 219 7.29 -9.78 15.08
N LEU A 220 6.44 -8.83 14.65
CA LEU A 220 5.57 -8.99 13.49
C LEU A 220 6.38 -8.96 12.20
N GLY A 221 6.19 -9.99 11.39
CA GLY A 221 6.76 -10.10 10.06
C GLY A 221 6.31 -9.00 9.12
N LEU A 222 7.03 -8.85 8.01
CA LEU A 222 6.65 -8.02 6.88
C LEU A 222 5.42 -8.64 6.19
N HIS A 223 4.29 -7.95 6.22
CA HIS A 223 3.08 -8.39 5.54
C HIS A 223 3.01 -7.80 4.13
N ILE A 224 3.11 -8.62 3.09
CA ILE A 224 3.00 -8.22 1.69
C ILE A 224 1.67 -8.70 1.11
N GLN A 225 0.88 -7.77 0.60
CA GLN A 225 -0.37 -8.08 -0.06
C GLN A 225 -0.35 -7.56 -1.48
N ILE A 226 -0.62 -8.42 -2.46
CA ILE A 226 -0.68 -8.07 -3.88
C ILE A 226 -2.08 -8.44 -4.38
N THR A 227 -2.93 -7.45 -4.61
CA THR A 227 -4.37 -7.72 -4.81
C THR A 227 -4.89 -7.60 -6.24
N GLU A 228 -4.16 -7.00 -7.19
CA GLU A 228 -4.70 -6.79 -8.55
C GLU A 228 -3.61 -6.61 -9.62
N ARG A 229 -3.90 -7.12 -10.83
CA ARG A 229 -3.18 -6.98 -12.11
C ARG A 229 -1.75 -7.52 -12.14
N PRO A 230 -1.23 -7.91 -13.33
CA PRO A 230 0.10 -8.48 -13.44
C PRO A 230 1.16 -7.48 -12.93
N ILE A 231 1.93 -7.93 -11.94
CA ILE A 231 3.15 -7.28 -11.51
C ILE A 231 4.07 -7.20 -12.74
N THR A 232 4.49 -5.99 -13.11
CA THR A 232 5.50 -5.82 -14.17
C THR A 232 6.82 -6.45 -13.71
N SER A 233 7.66 -6.91 -14.65
CA SER A 233 9.00 -7.44 -14.33
C SER A 233 9.79 -6.49 -13.42
N ASP A 234 9.69 -5.19 -13.71
CA ASP A 234 10.38 -4.12 -12.99
C ASP A 234 9.92 -3.99 -11.55
N LEU A 235 8.59 -4.09 -11.32
CA LEU A 235 8.03 -4.07 -9.98
C LEU A 235 8.43 -5.34 -9.22
N ALA A 236 8.38 -6.50 -9.86
CA ALA A 236 8.79 -7.76 -9.25
C ALA A 236 10.28 -7.76 -8.86
N GLU A 237 11.16 -7.19 -9.70
CA GLU A 237 12.58 -7.02 -9.41
C GLU A 237 12.81 -6.01 -8.27
N ALA A 238 12.14 -4.87 -8.30
CA ALA A 238 12.16 -3.88 -7.22
C ALA A 238 11.77 -4.50 -5.87
N PHE A 239 10.70 -5.29 -5.86
CA PHE A 239 10.23 -6.00 -4.68
C PHE A 239 11.20 -7.08 -4.21
N THR A 240 11.81 -7.80 -5.14
CA THR A 240 12.86 -8.79 -4.85
C THR A 240 14.02 -8.12 -4.12
N ARG A 241 14.57 -7.04 -4.68
CA ARG A 241 15.66 -6.27 -4.06
C ARG A 241 15.26 -5.67 -2.71
N PHE A 242 13.99 -5.25 -2.59
CA PHE A 242 13.45 -4.76 -1.33
C PHE A 242 13.44 -5.85 -0.25
N LEU A 243 12.89 -7.02 -0.58
CA LEU A 243 12.79 -8.13 0.35
C LEU A 243 14.17 -8.60 0.81
N GLU A 244 15.13 -8.71 -0.11
CA GLU A 244 16.52 -9.07 0.19
C GLU A 244 17.16 -8.10 1.19
N LYS A 245 16.96 -6.79 1.01
CA LYS A 245 17.51 -5.75 1.89
C LYS A 245 16.76 -5.58 3.20
N SER A 246 15.47 -5.92 3.24
CA SER A 246 14.63 -5.70 4.42
C SER A 246 15.08 -6.53 5.64
N GLY A 247 15.79 -7.64 5.40
CA GLY A 247 16.10 -8.61 6.45
C GLY A 247 14.85 -9.23 7.08
N ALA A 248 13.68 -9.07 6.46
CA ALA A 248 12.42 -9.53 7.02
C ALA A 248 12.47 -11.04 7.32
N VAL A 249 12.21 -11.38 8.58
CA VAL A 249 12.33 -12.76 9.09
C VAL A 249 11.07 -13.57 8.80
N LYS A 250 9.94 -12.90 8.62
CA LYS A 250 8.64 -13.48 8.29
C LYS A 250 8.05 -12.60 7.21
N VAL A 251 7.80 -13.16 6.04
CA VAL A 251 7.01 -12.53 4.98
C VAL A 251 5.70 -13.30 4.87
N GLU A 252 4.59 -12.59 4.96
CA GLU A 252 3.27 -13.07 4.54
C GLU A 252 3.02 -12.53 3.14
N LEU A 253 2.79 -13.40 2.16
CA LEU A 253 2.48 -13.00 0.79
C LEU A 253 1.04 -13.38 0.48
N ILE A 254 0.20 -12.39 0.21
CA ILE A 254 -1.18 -12.57 -0.25
C ILE A 254 -1.21 -12.31 -1.76
N ILE A 255 -1.57 -13.31 -2.55
CA ILE A 255 -1.67 -13.23 -4.00
C ILE A 255 -3.14 -13.28 -4.40
N ALA A 256 -3.58 -12.27 -5.13
CA ALA A 256 -4.91 -12.24 -5.72
C ALA A 256 -5.07 -13.21 -6.91
N PRO A 257 -6.31 -13.64 -7.17
CA PRO A 257 -6.62 -14.68 -8.14
C PRO A 257 -6.29 -14.35 -9.60
N ASP A 258 -6.31 -13.06 -9.95
CA ASP A 258 -6.03 -12.56 -11.30
C ASP A 258 -4.53 -12.47 -11.61
N ILE A 259 -3.66 -12.79 -10.65
CA ILE A 259 -2.21 -12.68 -10.79
C ILE A 259 -1.65 -14.00 -11.32
N THR A 260 -0.94 -13.93 -12.45
CA THR A 260 -0.23 -15.09 -13.02
C THR A 260 1.02 -15.42 -12.21
N LEU A 261 1.37 -16.71 -12.15
CA LEU A 261 2.62 -17.16 -11.53
C LEU A 261 3.84 -16.41 -12.08
N GLU A 262 3.91 -16.17 -13.40
CA GLU A 262 5.03 -15.45 -14.03
C GLU A 262 5.25 -14.05 -13.46
N SER A 263 4.18 -13.33 -13.10
CA SER A 263 4.28 -12.01 -12.48
C SER A 263 4.87 -12.04 -11.07
N VAL A 264 4.60 -13.09 -10.29
CA VAL A 264 5.09 -13.22 -8.91
C VAL A 264 6.36 -14.07 -8.79
N LEU A 265 6.73 -14.80 -9.84
CA LEU A 265 7.88 -15.69 -9.84
C LEU A 265 9.18 -15.00 -9.40
N PRO A 266 9.53 -13.81 -9.87
CA PRO A 266 10.75 -13.14 -9.41
C PRO A 266 10.74 -12.94 -7.88
N ILE A 267 9.60 -12.55 -7.32
CA ILE A 267 9.40 -12.37 -5.88
C ILE A 267 9.55 -13.71 -5.15
N LEU A 268 8.96 -14.79 -5.66
CA LEU A 268 9.06 -16.12 -5.05
C LEU A 268 10.48 -16.71 -5.17
N ARG A 269 11.18 -16.43 -6.27
CA ARG A 269 12.53 -16.93 -6.59
C ARG A 269 13.64 -16.19 -5.85
N SER A 270 13.38 -14.95 -5.42
CA SER A 270 14.31 -14.17 -4.59
C SER A 270 14.82 -14.91 -3.35
N GLY A 271 14.19 -16.04 -2.98
CA GLY A 271 14.68 -16.90 -1.91
C GLY A 271 14.51 -16.27 -0.53
N CYS A 272 13.63 -15.27 -0.45
CA CYS A 272 13.33 -14.58 0.78
C CYS A 272 12.81 -15.55 1.85
N ASN A 273 12.96 -15.15 3.11
CA ASN A 273 12.48 -15.91 4.28
C ASN A 273 10.95 -15.87 4.40
N ILE A 274 10.25 -16.14 3.30
CA ILE A 274 8.80 -16.30 3.26
C ILE A 274 8.47 -17.52 4.12
N LYS A 275 7.82 -17.25 5.26
CA LYS A 275 7.37 -18.27 6.21
C LYS A 275 5.90 -18.57 6.04
N THR A 276 5.15 -17.60 5.50
CA THR A 276 3.71 -17.70 5.32
C THR A 276 3.36 -17.30 3.90
N LEU A 277 2.67 -18.18 3.20
CA LEU A 277 2.10 -17.91 1.89
C LEU A 277 0.58 -18.07 1.98
N ARG A 278 -0.14 -17.03 1.59
CA ARG A 278 -1.59 -17.01 1.54
C ARG A 278 -2.03 -16.81 0.10
N LEU A 279 -2.74 -17.77 -0.44
CA LEU A 279 -3.31 -17.71 -1.77
C LEU A 279 -4.80 -17.45 -1.61
N ASN A 280 -5.35 -16.56 -2.43
CA ASN A 280 -6.77 -16.27 -2.46
C ASN A 280 -7.29 -16.53 -3.89
N GLU A 281 -8.35 -17.33 -4.02
CA GLU A 281 -9.03 -17.61 -5.27
C GLU A 281 -10.33 -16.81 -5.36
N SER A 282 -10.64 -16.34 -6.56
CA SER A 282 -11.91 -15.68 -6.90
C SER A 282 -12.58 -16.52 -7.99
N GLU A 283 -13.90 -16.54 -7.94
CA GLU A 283 -14.86 -17.37 -8.68
C GLU A 283 -14.74 -17.33 -10.22
N ALA A 284 -13.75 -16.65 -10.82
CA ALA A 284 -13.78 -16.27 -12.23
C ALA A 284 -12.74 -16.93 -13.15
N ILE A 285 -11.66 -17.58 -12.67
CA ILE A 285 -10.59 -18.08 -13.58
C ILE A 285 -9.95 -19.38 -13.07
N GLU A 286 -10.44 -20.52 -13.57
CA GLU A 286 -10.04 -21.91 -13.19
C GLU A 286 -8.54 -22.27 -13.41
N VAL A 287 -7.67 -21.40 -13.97
CA VAL A 287 -6.42 -21.89 -14.60
C VAL A 287 -5.11 -21.25 -14.13
N THR A 288 -5.04 -20.05 -13.52
CA THR A 288 -3.77 -19.30 -13.62
C THR A 288 -3.01 -18.93 -12.35
N GLY A 289 -3.62 -18.90 -11.16
CA GLY A 289 -2.90 -18.47 -9.96
C GLY A 289 -2.43 -19.63 -9.06
N PRO A 290 -3.35 -20.22 -8.27
CA PRO A 290 -2.99 -21.14 -7.19
C PRO A 290 -2.37 -22.45 -7.68
N HIS A 291 -2.95 -23.05 -8.72
CA HIS A 291 -2.43 -24.29 -9.33
C HIS A 291 -0.99 -24.13 -9.81
N ALA A 292 -0.70 -22.99 -10.46
CA ALA A 292 0.64 -22.69 -10.93
C ALA A 292 1.62 -22.51 -9.76
N VAL A 293 1.21 -21.83 -8.69
CA VAL A 293 2.02 -21.72 -7.46
C VAL A 293 2.26 -23.10 -6.82
N MET A 294 1.25 -23.98 -6.78
CA MET A 294 1.44 -25.35 -6.28
C MET A 294 2.45 -26.13 -7.12
N LYS A 295 2.33 -26.07 -8.44
CA LYS A 295 3.29 -26.70 -9.36
C LYS A 295 4.70 -26.16 -9.16
N PHE A 296 4.83 -24.85 -8.98
CA PHE A 296 6.11 -24.22 -8.64
C PHE A 296 6.66 -24.75 -7.31
N LEU A 297 5.83 -24.86 -6.27
CA LEU A 297 6.26 -25.37 -4.95
C LEU A 297 6.60 -26.86 -4.95
N ALA A 298 6.07 -27.62 -5.91
CA ALA A 298 6.19 -29.08 -6.03
C ALA A 298 7.53 -29.55 -6.60
N GLU A 299 8.31 -28.67 -7.24
CA GLU A 299 9.54 -29.05 -7.95
C GLU A 299 10.75 -28.26 -7.45
N PRO A 300 11.89 -28.93 -7.19
CA PRO A 300 13.13 -28.24 -6.85
C PRO A 300 13.66 -27.47 -8.06
N MET A 301 14.04 -26.22 -7.84
CA MET A 301 14.63 -25.39 -8.87
C MET A 301 16.14 -25.60 -8.96
N VAL A 302 16.72 -25.49 -10.16
CA VAL A 302 18.17 -25.41 -10.34
C VAL A 302 18.60 -23.96 -10.12
N ALA A 303 19.41 -23.70 -9.09
CA ALA A 303 19.99 -22.38 -8.85
C ALA A 303 21.16 -22.11 -9.82
N GLU A 304 21.62 -20.86 -9.90
CA GLU A 304 22.73 -20.46 -10.78
C GLU A 304 24.04 -21.20 -10.50
N ASP A 305 24.23 -21.68 -9.26
CA ASP A 305 25.36 -22.51 -8.86
C ASP A 305 25.22 -24.00 -9.27
N GLY A 306 24.17 -24.34 -10.03
CA GLY A 306 23.84 -25.69 -10.46
C GLY A 306 23.23 -26.58 -9.37
N ARG A 307 23.05 -26.07 -8.14
CA ARG A 307 22.45 -26.86 -7.06
C ARG A 307 20.94 -26.80 -7.12
N HIS A 308 20.30 -27.94 -6.86
CA HIS A 308 18.86 -27.99 -6.69
C HIS A 308 18.47 -27.36 -5.35
N ARG A 309 17.45 -26.51 -5.35
CA ARG A 309 16.90 -25.84 -4.17
C ARG A 309 15.38 -25.83 -4.21
N TRP A 310 14.74 -26.14 -3.09
CA TRP A 310 13.30 -26.00 -2.99
C TRP A 310 12.90 -24.52 -2.96
N PRO A 311 11.91 -24.11 -3.77
CA PRO A 311 11.36 -22.78 -3.68
C PRO A 311 10.72 -22.55 -2.31
N LEU A 312 10.84 -21.34 -1.77
CA LEU A 312 10.36 -20.98 -0.44
C LEU A 312 10.78 -21.99 0.65
N ARG A 313 12.07 -22.33 0.73
CA ARG A 313 12.60 -23.37 1.66
C ARG A 313 12.22 -23.18 3.15
N ARG A 314 11.81 -21.97 3.54
CA ARG A 314 11.39 -21.62 4.92
C ARG A 314 9.87 -21.50 5.09
N LEU A 315 9.10 -21.87 4.07
CA LEU A 315 7.65 -21.89 4.14
C LEU A 315 7.22 -22.86 5.24
N GLY A 316 6.57 -22.33 6.28
CA GLY A 316 6.02 -23.12 7.39
C GLY A 316 4.50 -23.03 7.47
N PHE A 317 3.88 -22.05 6.81
CA PHE A 317 2.44 -21.82 6.84
C PHE A 317 1.95 -21.61 5.42
N LEU A 318 1.01 -22.44 4.97
CA LEU A 318 0.34 -22.30 3.68
C LEU A 318 -1.16 -22.16 3.92
N ILE A 319 -1.74 -21.08 3.41
CA ILE A 319 -3.15 -20.73 3.62
C ILE A 319 -3.79 -20.60 2.25
N LEU A 320 -4.83 -21.38 1.99
CA LEU A 320 -5.57 -21.38 0.73
C LEU A 320 -7.01 -20.94 1.03
N GLU A 321 -7.39 -19.77 0.51
CA GLU A 321 -8.73 -19.19 0.69
C GLU A 321 -9.50 -19.07 -0.62
N GLY A 322 -10.76 -19.49 -0.66
CA GLY A 322 -11.55 -19.58 -1.90
C GLY A 322 -11.84 -21.02 -2.33
N ASP A 323 -12.62 -21.17 -3.38
CA ASP A 323 -13.12 -22.46 -3.87
C ASP A 323 -12.15 -23.07 -4.90
N TYR A 324 -11.22 -23.89 -4.40
CA TYR A 324 -10.16 -24.45 -5.22
C TYR A 324 -10.48 -25.86 -5.70
N SER A 325 -10.50 -26.06 -7.03
CA SER A 325 -10.30 -27.40 -7.62
C SER A 325 -8.83 -27.86 -7.57
N VAL A 326 -8.10 -27.51 -6.51
CA VAL A 326 -6.66 -27.79 -6.39
C VAL A 326 -6.34 -29.15 -5.80
N GLU A 327 -7.31 -30.00 -5.49
CA GLU A 327 -7.09 -31.28 -4.80
C GLU A 327 -5.87 -32.05 -5.35
N GLY A 328 -5.87 -32.32 -6.66
CA GLY A 328 -4.78 -33.03 -7.31
C GLY A 328 -3.45 -32.27 -7.30
N ALA A 329 -3.48 -30.94 -7.43
CA ALA A 329 -2.27 -30.12 -7.46
C ALA A 329 -1.65 -29.94 -6.07
N LEU A 330 -2.48 -29.74 -5.06
CA LEU A 330 -2.11 -29.63 -3.66
C LEU A 330 -1.52 -30.93 -3.16
N LEU A 331 -2.22 -32.05 -3.39
CA LEU A 331 -1.71 -33.37 -3.03
C LEU A 331 -0.41 -33.69 -3.77
N ALA A 332 -0.34 -33.46 -5.08
CA ALA A 332 0.89 -33.65 -5.84
C ALA A 332 2.04 -32.79 -5.30
N MET A 333 1.77 -31.54 -4.93
CA MET A 333 2.76 -30.64 -4.32
C MET A 333 3.24 -31.19 -2.98
N VAL A 334 2.33 -31.53 -2.07
CA VAL A 334 2.66 -32.04 -0.73
C VAL A 334 3.42 -33.37 -0.82
N SER A 335 2.96 -34.31 -1.63
CA SER A 335 3.61 -35.61 -1.84
C SER A 335 5.02 -35.46 -2.39
N ARG A 336 5.23 -34.62 -3.40
CA ARG A 336 6.58 -34.40 -3.97
C ARG A 336 7.51 -33.66 -3.01
N ARG A 337 6.97 -32.70 -2.27
CA ARG A 337 7.75 -31.77 -1.44
C ARG A 337 8.10 -32.36 -0.06
N TYR A 338 7.19 -33.11 0.54
CA TYR A 338 7.30 -33.59 1.92
C TYR A 338 7.18 -35.11 2.06
N GLY A 339 6.68 -35.80 1.04
CA GLY A 339 6.60 -37.26 1.05
C GLY A 339 7.96 -37.94 1.10
N GLU A 340 7.95 -39.27 1.23
CA GLU A 340 9.15 -40.09 1.19
C GLU A 340 9.79 -40.03 -0.19
N TYR A 341 10.66 -39.05 -0.39
CA TYR A 341 11.49 -38.96 -1.58
C TYR A 341 12.43 -40.17 -1.58
N GLN A 342 12.09 -41.21 -2.34
CA GLN A 342 12.92 -42.41 -2.45
C GLN A 342 14.29 -42.02 -2.97
N GLU A 343 15.32 -42.34 -2.17
CA GLU A 343 16.73 -42.12 -2.46
C GLU A 343 17.21 -43.08 -3.56
N ASP A 344 16.64 -42.99 -4.76
CA ASP A 344 17.07 -43.78 -5.93
C ASP A 344 18.41 -43.26 -6.50
N GLY A 345 19.41 -43.11 -5.64
CA GLY A 345 20.83 -42.97 -5.99
C GLY A 345 21.20 -41.77 -6.86
N ARG A 346 20.32 -40.78 -7.08
CA ARG A 346 20.62 -39.63 -7.93
C ARG A 346 21.50 -38.61 -7.17
N PRO A 347 22.72 -38.34 -7.64
CA PRO A 347 23.59 -37.33 -7.04
C PRO A 347 23.04 -35.95 -7.39
N GLY A 348 22.64 -35.19 -6.37
CA GLY A 348 22.14 -33.81 -6.52
C GLY A 348 20.92 -33.42 -5.69
N LEU A 349 20.52 -34.23 -4.69
CA LEU A 349 19.34 -33.98 -3.84
C LEU A 349 19.41 -32.59 -3.18
N ALA A 350 18.43 -31.76 -3.49
CA ALA A 350 18.19 -30.50 -2.80
C ALA A 350 18.03 -30.77 -1.29
N GLU A 351 18.58 -29.89 -0.44
CA GLU A 351 18.28 -29.90 1.00
C GLU A 351 16.76 -29.94 1.21
N ARG A 352 16.27 -30.86 2.05
CA ARG A 352 14.82 -30.98 2.31
C ARG A 352 14.23 -29.63 2.75
N PRO A 353 13.03 -29.26 2.25
CA PRO A 353 12.39 -28.02 2.66
C PRO A 353 12.00 -28.10 4.14
N MET A 354 11.83 -26.93 4.77
CA MET A 354 11.28 -26.87 6.12
C MET A 354 9.89 -27.52 6.16
N PRO A 355 9.59 -28.41 7.13
CA PRO A 355 8.27 -28.99 7.27
C PRO A 355 7.19 -27.91 7.45
N LEU A 356 6.03 -28.11 6.85
CA LEU A 356 4.86 -27.29 7.14
C LEU A 356 4.45 -27.47 8.60
N ARG A 357 4.16 -26.36 9.25
CA ARG A 357 3.58 -26.29 10.60
C ARG A 357 2.07 -26.14 10.55
N ALA A 358 1.57 -25.48 9.50
CA ALA A 358 0.15 -25.41 9.23
C ALA A 358 -0.13 -25.38 7.73
N LEU A 359 -1.17 -26.11 7.33
CA LEU A 359 -1.86 -26.00 6.06
C LEU A 359 -3.33 -25.68 6.37
N TYR A 360 -3.80 -24.51 5.94
CA TYR A 360 -5.18 -24.07 6.13
C TYR A 360 -5.93 -24.05 4.79
N LEU A 361 -7.14 -24.62 4.79
CA LEU A 361 -8.07 -24.65 3.67
C LEU A 361 -9.38 -23.99 4.09
N ASP A 362 -9.74 -22.85 3.47
CA ASP A 362 -10.92 -22.05 3.87
C ASP A 362 -12.25 -22.68 3.45
N THR A 363 -12.28 -23.40 2.33
CA THR A 363 -13.46 -24.15 1.87
C THR A 363 -13.14 -25.64 1.73
N ALA A 364 -14.14 -26.47 2.03
CA ALA A 364 -14.09 -27.92 1.78
C ALA A 364 -14.67 -28.28 0.40
N GLU A 365 -15.19 -27.29 -0.32
CA GLU A 365 -15.68 -27.50 -1.68
C GLU A 365 -14.47 -27.87 -2.56
N GLY A 366 -14.57 -29.04 -3.20
CA GLY A 366 -13.51 -29.57 -4.06
C GLY A 366 -12.39 -30.37 -3.39
N VAL A 367 -12.35 -30.55 -2.07
CA VAL A 367 -11.35 -31.42 -1.39
C VAL A 367 -12.02 -32.65 -0.79
N THR A 368 -11.76 -33.82 -1.37
CA THR A 368 -12.31 -35.09 -0.88
C THR A 368 -11.74 -35.48 0.49
N GLU A 369 -12.51 -36.25 1.27
CA GLU A 369 -12.02 -36.88 2.53
C GLU A 369 -10.77 -37.73 2.30
N ASP A 370 -10.66 -38.35 1.12
CA ASP A 370 -9.49 -39.15 0.76
C ASP A 370 -8.24 -38.28 0.59
N CYS A 371 -8.35 -37.13 -0.07
CA CYS A 371 -7.25 -36.17 -0.15
C CYS A 371 -6.85 -35.67 1.24
N VAL A 372 -7.81 -35.29 2.09
CA VAL A 372 -7.54 -34.87 3.48
C VAL A 372 -6.75 -35.93 4.24
N ARG A 373 -7.17 -37.21 4.13
CA ARG A 373 -6.50 -38.34 4.75
C ARG A 373 -5.07 -38.50 4.25
N GLN A 374 -4.85 -38.44 2.94
CA GLN A 374 -3.52 -38.54 2.34
C GLN A 374 -2.61 -37.36 2.74
N LEU A 375 -3.15 -36.13 2.76
CA LEU A 375 -2.42 -34.95 3.23
C LEU A 375 -2.00 -35.09 4.70
N ALA A 376 -2.89 -35.59 5.56
CA ALA A 376 -2.60 -35.84 6.97
C ALA A 376 -1.53 -36.92 7.16
N GLU A 377 -1.56 -37.99 6.35
CA GLU A 377 -0.54 -39.04 6.37
C GLU A 377 0.86 -38.50 6.02
N ILE A 378 0.94 -37.58 5.04
CA ILE A 378 2.21 -36.99 4.60
C ILE A 378 2.71 -35.90 5.56
N LEU A 379 1.82 -35.01 6.03
CA LEU A 379 2.20 -33.84 6.82
C LEU A 379 2.27 -34.12 8.33
N GLY A 380 1.59 -35.16 8.80
CA GLY A 380 1.44 -35.49 10.22
C GLY A 380 0.25 -34.79 10.89
N ASP A 381 -0.11 -35.32 12.06
CA ASP A 381 -1.24 -34.85 12.85
C ASP A 381 -1.09 -33.39 13.28
N GLY A 382 -2.18 -32.63 13.19
CA GLY A 382 -2.25 -31.24 13.67
C GLY A 382 -1.65 -30.18 12.74
N VAL A 383 -1.08 -30.57 11.58
CA VAL A 383 -0.63 -29.62 10.55
C VAL A 383 -1.81 -29.14 9.69
N LEU A 384 -2.74 -30.03 9.37
CA LEU A 384 -3.89 -29.71 8.53
C LEU A 384 -5.02 -29.09 9.36
N SER A 385 -5.59 -28.00 8.86
CA SER A 385 -6.75 -27.31 9.44
C SER A 385 -7.69 -26.85 8.34
N TRP A 386 -8.99 -26.87 8.60
CA TRP A 386 -10.01 -26.44 7.66
C TRP A 386 -11.20 -25.81 8.38
N GLY A 387 -11.97 -24.99 7.66
CA GLY A 387 -13.15 -24.29 8.16
C GLY A 387 -13.18 -22.85 7.67
N GLY A 388 -14.33 -22.19 7.69
CA GLY A 388 -14.45 -20.81 7.18
C GLY A 388 -13.65 -19.79 8.01
N PRO A 389 -13.56 -18.53 7.55
CA PRO A 389 -12.60 -17.52 8.04
C PRO A 389 -12.72 -17.15 9.54
N ASN A 390 -13.82 -17.55 10.18
CA ASN A 390 -14.07 -17.37 11.62
C ASN A 390 -13.62 -18.56 12.49
N GLY A 391 -13.29 -19.71 11.89
CA GLY A 391 -12.87 -20.92 12.59
C GLY A 391 -11.36 -21.02 12.82
N PHE A 392 -10.56 -20.25 12.09
CA PHE A 392 -9.10 -20.23 12.30
C PHE A 392 -8.71 -19.32 13.47
N GLU A 393 -8.17 -19.91 14.53
CA GLU A 393 -7.62 -19.18 15.68
C GLU A 393 -6.26 -18.55 15.33
N TRP A 394 -6.26 -17.50 14.51
CA TRP A 394 -5.05 -16.77 14.05
C TRP A 394 -4.10 -16.40 15.20
N GLU A 395 -4.67 -16.07 16.35
CA GLU A 395 -3.94 -15.70 17.57
C GLU A 395 -3.12 -16.87 18.14
N LYS A 396 -3.62 -18.11 18.03
CA LYS A 396 -2.92 -19.32 18.51
C LYS A 396 -1.62 -19.58 17.77
N TRP A 397 -1.53 -19.10 16.52
CA TRP A 397 -0.37 -19.28 15.66
C TRP A 397 0.54 -18.04 15.59
N GLY A 398 0.26 -17.01 16.39
CA GLY A 398 1.05 -15.78 16.46
C GLY A 398 0.92 -14.90 15.21
N PHE A 399 -0.25 -14.89 14.58
CA PHE A 399 -0.59 -13.95 13.51
C PHE A 399 -1.54 -12.89 14.05
N PRO A 400 -1.15 -11.60 14.10
CA PRO A 400 -2.10 -10.54 14.40
C PRO A 400 -3.07 -10.39 13.23
N ARG A 401 -4.33 -10.06 13.53
CA ARG A 401 -5.24 -9.55 12.49
C ARG A 401 -4.75 -8.17 12.05
N PHE A 402 -4.23 -8.09 10.82
CA PHE A 402 -3.99 -6.80 10.18
C PHE A 402 -5.30 -6.25 9.64
N GLU A 403 -6.00 -5.46 10.47
CA GLU A 403 -7.04 -4.57 9.99
C GLU A 403 -6.35 -3.39 9.29
N TRP A 404 -6.23 -3.51 7.98
CA TRP A 404 -5.93 -2.34 7.17
C TRP A 404 -7.08 -1.36 7.34
N LEU A 405 -6.77 -0.10 7.68
CA LEU A 405 -7.75 0.97 7.77
C LEU A 405 -8.66 0.87 6.55
N SER A 406 -9.92 0.50 6.78
CA SER A 406 -10.94 0.49 5.75
C SER A 406 -11.01 1.90 5.20
N THR A 407 -10.73 2.03 3.91
CA THR A 407 -10.77 3.28 3.18
C THR A 407 -12.20 3.69 2.90
#